data_AF-A0A316G4H6-F1
#
_entry.id   AF-A0A316G4H6-F1
#
_cell.length_a   1.000
_cell.length_b   1.000
_cell.length_c   1.000
_cell.angle_alpha   90.00
_cell.angle_beta   90.00
_cell.angle_gamma   90.00
#
_symmetry.space_group_name_H-M   'P 1'
#
loop_
_entity.id
_entity.type
_entity.pdbx_description
1 polymer ?
#
loop_
_entity_poly.entity_id
_entity_poly.type
_entity_poly.pdbx_seq_one_letter_code
_entity_poly.pdbx_strand_id
1 'polypeptide(L)' 'MPDVPKLISVKETANLLSVSRATLYRIQKRDPRFPEPLHLSPGCVRWRADQISAYIKVLTPAEKCTEAD' A
#
# COMPACT_ATOMS: atom_id res chain seq x y z
N MET A 1 9.18 22.81 7.73
CA MET A 1 7.91 22.08 7.96
C MET A 1 8.31 20.63 8.27
N PRO A 2 7.94 20.04 9.42
CA PRO A 2 8.31 18.67 9.69
C PRO A 2 7.51 17.77 8.75
N ASP A 3 8.20 16.95 7.98
CA ASP A 3 7.62 15.89 7.17
C ASP A 3 7.03 14.87 8.15
N VAL A 4 5.76 15.04 8.51
CA VAL A 4 5.08 14.14 9.45
C VAL A 4 4.92 12.80 8.74
N PRO A 5 5.48 11.70 9.27
CA PRO A 5 5.39 10.40 8.62
C PRO A 5 3.92 10.01 8.55
N LYS A 6 3.33 10.16 7.36
CA LYS A 6 1.90 9.93 7.15
C LYS A 6 1.65 8.44 7.19
N LEU A 7 0.93 7.98 8.19
CA LEU A 7 0.48 6.59 8.28
C LEU A 7 -0.83 6.46 7.51
N ILE A 8 -0.85 5.58 6.52
CA ILE A 8 -2.03 5.29 5.72
C ILE A 8 -2.62 3.93 6.10
N SER A 9 -3.95 3.88 6.08
CA SER A 9 -4.71 2.66 6.34
C SER A 9 -4.72 1.73 5.12
N VAL A 10 -5.13 0.46 5.31
CA VAL A 10 -5.26 -0.49 4.18
C VAL A 10 -6.18 0.05 3.07
N LYS A 11 -7.18 0.85 3.45
CA LYS A 11 -8.14 1.46 2.53
C LYS A 11 -7.49 2.55 1.69
N GLU A 12 -6.66 3.41 2.29
CA GLU A 12 -5.90 4.41 1.55
C GLU A 12 -4.86 3.78 0.66
N THR A 13 -4.12 2.77 1.15
CA THR A 13 -3.14 2.05 0.34
C THR A 13 -3.79 1.38 -0.87
N ALA A 14 -4.95 0.73 -0.67
CA ALA A 14 -5.75 0.14 -1.74
C ALA A 14 -6.21 1.21 -2.76
N ASN A 15 -6.64 2.39 -2.29
CA ASN A 15 -7.04 3.51 -3.15
C ASN A 15 -5.84 4.07 -3.95
N LEU A 16 -4.68 4.26 -3.32
CA LEU A 16 -3.44 4.73 -3.98
C LEU A 16 -2.96 3.78 -5.07
N LEU A 17 -3.09 2.48 -4.83
CA LEU A 17 -2.79 1.44 -5.81
C LEU A 17 -3.93 1.23 -6.81
N SER A 18 -5.10 1.85 -6.60
CA SER A 18 -6.35 1.59 -7.35
C SER A 18 -6.70 0.10 -7.43
N VAL A 19 -6.47 -0.63 -6.34
CA VAL A 19 -6.78 -2.07 -6.23
C VAL A 19 -7.75 -2.34 -5.08
N SER A 20 -8.47 -3.46 -5.15
CA SER A 20 -9.28 -3.91 -4.02
C SER A 20 -8.41 -4.36 -2.84
N ARG A 21 -8.94 -4.27 -1.61
CA ARG A 21 -8.27 -4.75 -0.39
C ARG A 21 -7.77 -6.20 -0.51
N ALA A 22 -8.55 -7.07 -1.16
CA ALA A 22 -8.18 -8.47 -1.39
C ALA A 22 -6.94 -8.59 -2.30
N THR A 23 -6.89 -7.81 -3.38
CA THR A 23 -5.74 -7.74 -4.29
C THR A 23 -4.51 -7.20 -3.58
N LEU A 24 -4.66 -6.19 -2.72
CA LEU A 24 -3.57 -5.67 -1.88
C LEU A 24 -2.97 -6.77 -0.98
N TYR A 25 -3.80 -7.54 -0.27
CA TYR A 25 -3.30 -8.66 0.55
C TYR A 25 -2.64 -9.75 -0.30
N ARG A 26 -3.13 -10.00 -1.52
CA ARG A 26 -2.50 -10.95 -2.46
C ARG A 26 -1.14 -10.45 -2.94
N ILE A 27 -1.02 -9.17 -3.28
CA ILE A 27 0.25 -8.54 -3.65
C ILE A 27 1.21 -8.59 -2.48
N GLN A 28 0.77 -8.23 -1.27
CA GLN A 28 1.59 -8.31 -0.05
C GLN A 28 2.11 -9.73 0.21
N LYS A 29 1.31 -10.77 -0.05
CA LYS A 29 1.75 -12.17 0.09
C LYS A 29 2.68 -12.62 -1.04
N ARG A 30 2.47 -12.12 -2.25
CA ARG A 30 3.22 -12.52 -3.45
C ARG A 30 4.55 -11.78 -3.56
N ASP A 31 4.57 -10.52 -3.16
CA ASP A 31 5.70 -9.62 -3.32
C ASP A 31 6.28 -9.26 -1.93
N PRO A 32 7.45 -9.81 -1.57
CA PRO A 32 8.12 -9.49 -0.31
C PRO A 32 8.66 -8.07 -0.26
N ARG A 33 8.63 -7.31 -1.38
CA ARG A 33 9.01 -5.89 -1.42
C ARG A 33 7.90 -4.97 -0.93
N PHE A 34 6.68 -5.50 -0.76
CA PHE A 34 5.58 -4.72 -0.20
C PHE A 34 5.94 -4.29 1.22
N PRO A 35 5.72 -3.01 1.60
CA PRO A 35 6.22 -2.51 2.87
C PRO A 35 5.56 -3.18 4.06
N GLU A 36 6.35 -3.30 5.13
CA GLU A 36 5.90 -4.00 6.33
C GLU A 36 4.76 -3.25 7.02
N PRO A 37 3.69 -3.98 7.40
CA PRO A 37 2.61 -3.43 8.20
C PRO A 37 3.08 -3.05 9.61
N LEU A 38 2.88 -1.79 9.99
CA LEU A 38 3.00 -1.34 11.38
C LEU A 38 1.75 -1.74 12.16
N HIS A 39 1.92 -2.70 13.07
CA HIS A 39 0.88 -3.14 13.99
C HIS A 39 0.86 -2.21 15.20
N LEU A 40 -0.09 -1.25 15.23
CA LEU A 40 -0.27 -0.36 16.40
C LEU A 40 -1.09 -1.04 17.50
N SER A 41 -1.93 -2.02 17.17
CA SER A 41 -2.78 -2.76 18.11
C SER A 41 -3.24 -4.09 17.48
N PRO A 42 -3.78 -5.04 18.26
CA PRO A 42 -4.38 -6.27 17.72
C PRO A 42 -5.57 -5.92 16.81
N GLY A 43 -5.34 -5.86 15.49
CA GLY A 43 -6.32 -5.47 14.48
C GLY A 43 -6.16 -4.07 13.88
N CYS A 44 -5.21 -3.25 14.36
CA CYS A 44 -4.90 -1.96 13.75
C CYS A 44 -3.54 -2.02 13.05
N VAL A 45 -3.61 -2.26 11.73
CA VAL A 45 -2.45 -2.29 10.85
C VAL A 45 -2.41 -1.02 10.00
N ARG A 46 -1.26 -0.34 10.00
CA ARG A 46 -1.01 0.86 9.20
C ARG A 46 0.29 0.72 8.42
N TRP A 47 0.40 1.44 7.32
CA TRP A 47 1.62 1.52 6.51
C TRP A 47 2.14 2.94 6.48
N ARG A 48 3.44 3.12 6.29
CA ARG A 48 4.00 4.45 6.01
C ARG A 48 3.71 4.82 4.57
N ALA A 49 3.16 6.02 4.36
CA ALA A 49 2.89 6.55 3.04
C ALA A 49 4.16 6.64 2.18
N ASP A 50 5.29 6.98 2.79
CA ASP A 50 6.59 7.09 2.11
C ASP A 50 7.03 5.75 1.52
N GLN A 51 6.90 4.67 2.29
CA GLN A 51 7.27 3.33 1.83
C GLN A 51 6.32 2.84 0.74
N ILE A 52 5.02 3.12 0.85
CA ILE A 52 4.05 2.78 -0.19
C ILE A 52 4.29 3.60 -1.46
N SER A 53 4.60 4.89 -1.35
CA SER A 53 4.92 5.74 -2.50
C SER A 53 6.19 5.27 -3.19
N ALA A 54 7.24 4.92 -2.42
CA ALA A 54 8.46 4.34 -2.97
C ALA A 54 8.18 3.00 -3.67
N TYR A 55 7.36 2.15 -3.08
CA TYR A 55 6.94 0.88 -3.68
C TYR A 55 6.20 1.09 -5.00
N ILE A 56 5.22 2.00 -5.05
CA ILE A 56 4.50 2.36 -6.28
C ILE A 56 5.47 2.82 -7.36
N LYS A 57 6.43 3.69 -7.03
CA LYS A 57 7.44 4.16 -7.99
C LYS A 57 8.26 3.03 -8.60
N VAL A 58 8.62 2.02 -7.81
CA VAL A 58 9.35 0.83 -8.27
C VAL A 58 8.46 -0.10 -9.10
N LEU A 59 7.17 -0.14 -8.81
CA LEU A 59 6.21 -1.04 -9.48
C LEU A 59 5.69 -0.49 -10.81
N THR A 60 5.70 0.82 -11.02
CA THR A 60 5.45 1.42 -12.34
C THR A 60 6.66 1.23 -13.26
N PRO A 61 6.66 0.17 -14.07
CA PRO A 61 6.81 0.42 -15.50
C PRO A 61 5.56 0.17 -16.37
N ALA A 62 4.56 -0.66 -16.01
CA ALA A 62 3.48 -0.98 -16.97
C ALA A 62 2.18 -1.68 -16.50
N GLU A 63 1.88 -1.92 -15.21
CA GLU A 63 0.64 -2.63 -14.84
C GLU A 63 -0.51 -1.67 -14.48
N LYS A 64 -1.10 -1.05 -15.49
CA LYS A 64 -2.51 -0.60 -15.43
C LYS A 64 -3.39 -1.62 -16.15
N CYS A 65 -3.72 -2.71 -15.47
CA CYS A 65 -4.79 -3.61 -15.88
C CYS A 65 -5.68 -3.90 -14.68
N THR A 66 -6.60 -2.99 -14.35
CA THR A 66 -7.96 -3.38 -13.98
C THR A 66 -8.87 -2.16 -14.03
N GLU A 67 -9.71 -2.15 -15.05
CA GLU A 67 -11.02 -1.51 -15.02
C GLU A 67 -11.78 -1.88 -13.74
N ALA A 68 -12.52 -0.92 -13.21
CA ALA A 68 -13.72 -1.15 -12.41
C ALA A 68 -14.59 0.12 -12.50
N ASP A 69 -15.51 0.07 -13.47
CA ASP A 69 -16.84 0.70 -13.56
C ASP A 69 -17.09 2.05 -12.85
#